data_AF-T0YB94-F1
#
_entry.id   AF-T0YB94-F1
#
_cell.length_a   1.000
_cell.length_b   1.000
_cell.length_c   1.000
_cell.angle_alpha   90.00
_cell.angle_beta   90.00
_cell.angle_gamma   90.00
#
_symmetry.space_group_name_H-M   'P 1'
#
loop_
_entity.id
_entity.type
_entity.pdbx_description
1 polymer ?
#
loop_
_entity_poly.entity_id
_entity_poly.type
_entity_poly.pdbx_seq_one_letter_code
_entity_poly.pdbx_strand_id
1 'polypeptide(L)'
;GDWAVHVPGVTPGGWPFEFYNDQYPDTDDTAVVLCALDAAGHRRDDGSKAGAAMARALDWLRAMQGSDGGYAAFDRDNNRHWVERLPISDFGEVLDLPSPDVTAHVLEAFTRCGGDELARRRALIWLRASEEEEGAYFGRLGGNYVYGGAAAATALAAAGERADKERLLRLGRWVQRHLHPTGASASQCSPTTIRATSAGARRPHPRPAGRCCPCSPPWRGRASWTPRGSWRRR
;
A
#
# COMPACT_ATOMS: atom_id res chain seq x y z
N GLY A 1 7.86 -12.40 14.72
CA GLY A 1 8.11 -12.67 13.31
C GLY A 1 9.30 -11.88 12.83
N ASP A 2 9.57 -11.94 11.52
CA ASP A 2 10.68 -11.22 10.89
C ASP A 2 10.53 -9.70 10.99
N TRP A 3 9.29 -9.19 11.07
CA TRP A 3 8.97 -7.78 11.34
C TRP A 3 9.71 -7.18 12.55
N ALA A 4 10.07 -8.01 13.54
CA ALA A 4 10.78 -7.57 14.74
C ALA A 4 12.23 -7.13 14.45
N VAL A 5 12.80 -7.47 13.29
CA VAL A 5 14.10 -6.96 12.83
C VAL A 5 14.04 -5.45 12.59
N HIS A 6 12.94 -4.96 12.00
CA HIS A 6 12.72 -3.54 11.75
C HIS A 6 12.10 -2.81 12.93
N VAL A 7 11.38 -3.52 13.79
CA VAL A 7 10.63 -2.96 14.91
C VAL A 7 10.95 -3.71 16.22
N PRO A 8 12.19 -3.64 16.73
CA PRO A 8 12.61 -4.42 17.89
C PRO A 8 11.96 -3.92 19.19
N GLY A 9 11.74 -4.85 20.13
CA GLY A 9 11.24 -4.54 21.47
C GLY A 9 9.74 -4.24 21.54
N VAL A 10 9.01 -4.44 20.45
CA VAL A 10 7.55 -4.28 20.42
C VAL A 10 6.86 -5.60 20.72
N THR A 11 5.85 -5.55 21.58
CA THR A 11 5.02 -6.71 21.91
C THR A 11 4.27 -7.20 20.66
N PRO A 12 4.32 -8.49 20.32
CA PRO A 12 3.55 -9.04 19.22
C PRO A 12 2.03 -8.84 19.41
N GLY A 13 1.35 -8.41 18.35
CA GLY A 13 -0.10 -8.21 18.36
C GLY A 13 -0.81 -8.38 17.02
N GLY A 14 -0.08 -8.69 15.94
CA GLY A 14 -0.67 -8.88 14.62
C GLY A 14 -1.30 -10.27 14.43
N TRP A 15 -2.23 -10.36 13.48
CA TRP A 15 -2.80 -11.60 12.97
C TRP A 15 -2.27 -11.89 11.57
N PRO A 16 -1.97 -13.16 11.25
CA PRO A 16 -1.69 -13.58 9.88
C PRO A 16 -2.96 -13.92 9.10
N PHE A 17 -2.87 -13.86 7.78
CA PHE A 17 -3.87 -14.39 6.86
C PHE A 17 -4.19 -15.88 7.10
N GLU A 18 -3.17 -16.74 7.21
CA GLU A 18 -3.35 -18.19 7.33
C GLU A 18 -3.52 -18.67 8.78
N PHE A 19 -4.14 -19.85 8.94
CA PHE A 19 -4.35 -20.49 10.25
C PHE A 19 -3.08 -20.75 11.07
N TYR A 20 -1.95 -21.03 10.40
CA TYR A 20 -0.70 -21.46 11.04
C TYR A 20 0.48 -20.70 10.48
N ASN A 21 0.50 -19.38 10.71
CA ASN A 21 1.54 -18.50 10.19
C ASN A 21 1.93 -17.38 11.18
N ASP A 22 2.02 -17.74 12.46
CA ASP A 22 2.30 -16.79 13.57
C ASP A 22 3.60 -15.99 13.39
N GLN A 23 4.50 -16.43 12.51
CA GLN A 23 5.75 -15.75 12.20
C GLN A 23 5.58 -14.59 11.21
N TYR A 24 4.52 -14.55 10.41
CA TYR A 24 4.29 -13.55 9.38
C TYR A 24 2.88 -12.93 9.50
N PRO A 25 2.57 -12.26 10.62
CA PRO A 25 1.37 -11.44 10.69
C PRO A 25 1.48 -10.24 9.75
N ASP A 26 0.36 -9.83 9.17
CA ASP A 26 0.27 -8.71 8.25
C ASP A 26 -0.66 -7.60 8.79
N THR A 27 -0.46 -6.39 8.31
CA THR A 27 -1.10 -5.19 8.88
C THR A 27 -2.55 -5.04 8.43
N ASP A 28 -2.92 -5.52 7.25
CA ASP A 28 -4.28 -5.43 6.75
C ASP A 28 -5.21 -6.48 7.37
N ASP A 29 -4.82 -7.75 7.50
CA ASP A 29 -5.63 -8.73 8.24
C ASP A 29 -5.75 -8.33 9.71
N THR A 30 -4.67 -7.84 10.32
CA THR A 30 -4.73 -7.30 11.69
C THR A 30 -5.76 -6.17 11.81
N ALA A 31 -5.79 -5.25 10.84
CA ALA A 31 -6.74 -4.15 10.81
C ALA A 31 -8.19 -4.63 10.60
N VAL A 32 -8.41 -5.59 9.70
CA VAL A 32 -9.73 -6.17 9.44
C VAL A 32 -10.24 -6.95 10.65
N VAL A 33 -9.39 -7.73 11.33
CA VAL A 33 -9.72 -8.42 12.58
C VAL A 33 -10.12 -7.44 13.68
N LEU A 34 -9.41 -6.33 13.83
CA LEU A 34 -9.78 -5.25 14.76
C LEU A 34 -11.19 -4.72 14.47
N CYS A 35 -11.46 -4.37 13.20
CA CYS A 35 -12.79 -3.91 12.77
C CYS A 35 -13.88 -4.96 13.00
N ALA A 36 -13.59 -6.25 12.79
CA ALA A 36 -14.53 -7.34 13.03
C ALA A 36 -14.84 -7.52 14.52
N LEU A 37 -13.85 -7.40 15.40
CA LEU A 37 -14.03 -7.45 16.85
C LEU A 37 -14.86 -6.26 17.36
N ASP A 38 -14.58 -5.05 16.86
CA ASP A 38 -15.37 -3.85 17.15
C ASP A 38 -16.85 -4.03 16.70
N ALA A 39 -17.06 -4.54 15.49
CA ALA A 39 -18.40 -4.85 14.98
C ALA A 39 -19.13 -5.93 15.81
N ALA A 40 -18.40 -6.84 16.44
CA ALA A 40 -18.95 -7.83 17.37
C ALA A 40 -19.24 -7.27 18.78
N GLY A 41 -18.94 -6.00 19.03
CA GLY A 41 -19.22 -5.31 20.30
C GLY A 41 -18.07 -5.32 21.31
N HIS A 42 -16.88 -5.79 20.92
CA HIS A 42 -15.69 -5.70 21.77
C HIS A 42 -15.07 -4.32 21.70
N ARG A 43 -14.46 -3.88 22.81
CA ARG A 43 -13.69 -2.63 22.85
C ARG A 43 -12.33 -2.88 23.48
N ARG A 44 -11.32 -2.12 23.05
CA ARG A 44 -9.94 -2.22 23.58
C ARG A 44 -9.85 -2.07 25.11
N ASP A 45 -10.81 -1.40 25.73
CA ASP A 45 -10.87 -1.07 27.15
C ASP A 45 -12.02 -1.77 27.89
N ASP A 46 -12.67 -2.77 27.28
CA ASP A 46 -13.79 -3.50 27.90
C ASP A 46 -13.40 -4.52 28.98
N GLY A 47 -12.10 -4.69 29.24
CA GLY A 47 -11.54 -5.64 30.22
C GLY A 47 -11.60 -7.12 29.81
N SER A 48 -12.10 -7.43 28.61
CA SER A 48 -12.17 -8.80 28.10
C SER A 48 -10.84 -9.25 27.49
N LYS A 49 -10.71 -10.57 27.25
CA LYS A 49 -9.56 -11.12 26.50
C LYS A 49 -9.46 -10.54 25.09
N ALA A 50 -10.61 -10.29 24.44
CA ALA A 50 -10.66 -9.68 23.12
C ALA A 50 -10.20 -8.22 23.17
N GLY A 51 -10.69 -7.43 24.13
CA GLY A 51 -10.24 -6.05 24.34
C GLY A 51 -8.74 -5.94 24.59
N ALA A 52 -8.18 -6.82 25.42
CA ALA A 52 -6.74 -6.89 25.63
C ALA A 52 -5.95 -7.26 24.35
N ALA A 53 -6.51 -8.12 23.48
CA ALA A 53 -5.91 -8.43 22.18
C ALA A 53 -5.97 -7.24 21.22
N MET A 54 -7.11 -6.53 21.17
CA MET A 54 -7.28 -5.32 20.36
C MET A 54 -6.28 -4.24 20.77
N ALA A 55 -6.09 -4.01 22.08
CA ALA A 55 -5.10 -3.04 22.57
C ALA A 55 -3.67 -3.40 22.09
N ARG A 56 -3.25 -4.67 22.21
CA ARG A 56 -1.93 -5.10 21.72
C ARG A 56 -1.78 -4.95 20.21
N ALA A 57 -2.83 -5.27 19.45
CA ALA A 57 -2.82 -5.15 18.00
C ALA A 57 -2.73 -3.69 17.54
N LEU A 58 -3.43 -2.77 18.20
CA LEU A 58 -3.34 -1.33 17.93
C LEU A 58 -1.93 -0.78 18.22
N ASP A 59 -1.31 -1.21 19.33
CA ASP A 59 0.07 -0.84 19.65
C ASP A 59 1.08 -1.43 18.64
N TRP A 60 0.84 -2.67 18.20
CA TRP A 60 1.64 -3.31 17.16
C TRP A 60 1.51 -2.55 15.83
N LEU A 61 0.29 -2.27 15.35
CA LEU A 61 0.06 -1.47 14.14
C LEU A 61 0.68 -0.08 14.24
N ARG A 62 0.63 0.58 15.40
CA ARG A 62 1.32 1.86 15.59
C ARG A 62 2.82 1.74 15.28
N ALA A 63 3.45 0.69 15.76
CA ALA A 63 4.89 0.49 15.60
C ALA A 63 5.28 0.08 14.17
N MET A 64 4.39 -0.64 13.49
CA MET A 64 4.53 -1.08 12.09
C MET A 64 4.39 0.05 11.07
N GLN A 65 4.00 1.27 11.48
CA GLN A 65 3.85 2.39 10.55
C GLN A 65 5.18 2.77 9.88
N GLY A 66 5.16 2.90 8.56
CA GLY A 66 6.27 3.41 7.77
C GLY A 66 6.74 4.79 8.21
N SER A 67 8.01 5.09 7.92
CA SER A 67 8.60 6.41 8.13
C SER A 67 7.89 7.52 7.33
N ASP A 68 7.27 7.18 6.21
CA ASP A 68 6.47 8.07 5.38
C ASP A 68 5.01 8.25 5.86
N GLY A 69 4.55 7.40 6.77
CA GLY A 69 3.20 7.40 7.34
C GLY A 69 2.25 6.36 6.75
N GLY A 70 2.65 5.66 5.69
CA GLY A 70 1.89 4.58 5.08
C GLY A 70 2.09 3.23 5.77
N TYR A 71 1.35 2.23 5.30
CA TYR A 71 1.45 0.85 5.75
C TYR A 71 1.69 -0.09 4.58
N ALA A 72 2.68 -0.97 4.76
CA ALA A 72 2.96 -2.11 3.92
C ALA A 72 2.39 -3.38 4.57
N ALA A 73 2.33 -4.50 3.86
CA ALA A 73 1.63 -5.68 4.34
C ALA A 73 2.32 -6.29 5.57
N PHE A 74 3.62 -6.54 5.51
CA PHE A 74 4.36 -7.32 6.50
C PHE A 74 5.43 -6.51 7.24
N ASP A 75 6.15 -5.65 6.54
CA ASP A 75 7.37 -5.03 7.06
C ASP A 75 7.37 -3.52 6.96
N ARG A 76 7.75 -2.89 8.07
CA ARG A 76 8.01 -1.46 8.10
C ARG A 76 9.25 -1.11 7.28
N ASP A 77 9.12 -0.11 6.40
CA ASP A 77 10.23 0.49 5.64
C ASP A 77 11.02 -0.53 4.80
N ASN A 78 10.35 -1.56 4.26
CA ASN A 78 10.92 -2.51 3.30
C ASN A 78 11.02 -1.88 1.89
N ASN A 79 11.88 -0.87 1.75
CA ASN A 79 11.92 0.03 0.59
C ASN A 79 13.32 0.16 -0.04
N ARG A 80 14.14 -0.89 0.05
CA ARG A 80 15.50 -0.91 -0.51
C ARG A 80 15.48 -1.15 -2.03
N HIS A 81 15.09 -0.13 -2.80
CA HIS A 81 14.95 -0.14 -4.28
C HIS A 81 16.15 -0.62 -5.10
N TRP A 82 17.33 -0.79 -4.52
CA TRP A 82 18.45 -1.40 -5.23
C TRP A 82 18.24 -2.91 -5.46
N VAL A 83 17.46 -3.57 -4.59
CA VAL A 83 17.15 -5.01 -4.71
C VAL A 83 16.38 -5.29 -6.00
N GLU A 84 15.48 -4.41 -6.40
CA GLU A 84 14.71 -4.48 -7.66
C GLU A 84 15.59 -4.45 -8.92
N ARG A 85 16.89 -4.15 -8.80
CA ARG A 85 17.85 -4.11 -9.92
C ARG A 85 18.67 -5.39 -10.04
N LEU A 86 18.51 -6.32 -9.12
CA LEU A 86 19.20 -7.61 -9.18
C LEU A 86 18.60 -8.46 -10.29
N PRO A 87 19.41 -9.28 -11.00
CA PRO A 87 18.89 -10.16 -12.05
C PRO A 87 17.83 -11.16 -11.58
N ILE A 88 17.81 -11.49 -10.28
CA ILE A 88 16.81 -12.39 -9.67
C ILE A 88 15.45 -11.72 -9.44
N SER A 89 15.38 -10.39 -9.57
CA SER A 89 14.16 -9.60 -9.36
C SER A 89 13.45 -9.32 -10.70
N ASP A 90 13.31 -10.36 -11.52
CA ASP A 90 12.68 -10.29 -12.84
C ASP A 90 11.20 -10.70 -12.85
N PHE A 91 10.68 -11.16 -11.70
CA PHE A 91 9.29 -11.56 -11.52
C PHE A 91 8.73 -11.08 -10.17
N GLY A 92 7.52 -10.53 -10.21
CA GLY A 92 6.79 -10.09 -9.02
C GLY A 92 7.39 -8.87 -8.34
N GLU A 93 6.86 -8.56 -7.16
CA GLU A 93 7.34 -7.49 -6.29
C GLU A 93 8.29 -8.10 -5.26
N VAL A 94 9.50 -7.55 -5.16
CA VAL A 94 10.54 -8.03 -4.22
C VAL A 94 10.66 -7.17 -2.97
N LEU A 95 9.89 -6.08 -2.91
CA LEU A 95 9.81 -5.15 -1.81
C LEU A 95 8.38 -5.10 -1.30
N ASP A 96 8.25 -4.84 -0.01
CA ASP A 96 6.97 -4.58 0.64
C ASP A 96 6.79 -3.08 0.84
N LEU A 97 6.28 -2.42 -0.21
CA LEU A 97 6.05 -0.99 -0.23
C LEU A 97 4.65 -0.66 0.32
N PRO A 98 4.49 0.48 1.02
CA PRO A 98 3.18 0.94 1.44
C PRO A 98 2.20 1.12 0.28
N SER A 99 0.94 0.75 0.48
CA SER A 99 -0.11 0.88 -0.53
C SER A 99 -1.41 1.51 0.00
N PRO A 100 -2.24 2.11 -0.88
CA PRO A 100 -3.48 2.78 -0.46
C PRO A 100 -4.49 1.89 0.23
N ASP A 101 -4.69 0.67 -0.25
CA ASP A 101 -5.60 -0.31 0.34
C ASP A 101 -5.19 -0.73 1.75
N VAL A 102 -3.93 -1.14 1.95
CA VAL A 102 -3.40 -1.52 3.26
C VAL A 102 -3.45 -0.34 4.24
N THR A 103 -3.01 0.84 3.79
CA THR A 103 -3.05 2.06 4.62
C THR A 103 -4.48 2.46 4.97
N ALA A 104 -5.44 2.26 4.05
CA ALA A 104 -6.85 2.54 4.31
C ALA A 104 -7.43 1.60 5.37
N HIS A 105 -7.17 0.29 5.31
CA HIS A 105 -7.65 -0.64 6.34
C HIS A 105 -7.12 -0.27 7.73
N VAL A 106 -5.82 0.02 7.85
CA VAL A 106 -5.24 0.42 9.13
C VAL A 106 -5.80 1.76 9.63
N LEU A 107 -6.03 2.73 8.72
CA LEU A 107 -6.68 4.00 9.06
C LEU A 107 -8.12 3.79 9.57
N GLU A 108 -8.88 2.91 8.94
CA GLU A 108 -10.23 2.54 9.38
C GLU A 108 -10.19 1.92 10.78
N ALA A 109 -9.30 0.94 11.01
CA ALA A 109 -9.12 0.30 12.31
C ALA A 109 -8.75 1.30 13.40
N PHE A 110 -7.78 2.19 13.16
CA PHE A 110 -7.42 3.25 14.10
C PHE A 110 -8.58 4.20 14.40
N THR A 111 -9.41 4.50 13.40
CA THR A 111 -10.53 5.41 13.56
C THR A 111 -11.67 4.79 14.37
N ARG A 112 -12.01 3.53 14.09
CA ARG A 112 -13.12 2.83 14.76
C ARG A 112 -12.75 2.31 16.14
N CYS A 113 -11.60 1.64 16.24
CA CYS A 113 -11.19 0.91 17.44
C CYS A 113 -10.38 1.78 18.42
N GLY A 114 -10.03 3.00 18.03
CA GLY A 114 -9.27 3.95 18.85
C GLY A 114 -7.77 3.67 18.85
N GLY A 115 -7.09 3.99 17.75
CA GLY A 115 -5.63 3.91 17.63
C GLY A 115 -4.87 5.12 18.19
N ASP A 116 -3.55 5.12 18.01
CA ASP A 116 -2.72 6.29 18.30
C ASP A 116 -3.04 7.46 17.36
N GLU A 117 -3.28 8.63 17.94
CA GLU A 117 -3.76 9.81 17.20
C GLU A 117 -2.73 10.32 16.18
N LEU A 118 -1.44 10.26 16.50
CA LEU A 118 -0.39 10.70 15.57
C LEU A 118 -0.27 9.71 14.41
N ALA A 119 -0.27 8.40 14.69
CA ALA A 119 -0.22 7.37 13.67
C ALA A 119 -1.43 7.46 12.71
N ARG A 120 -2.64 7.62 13.26
CA ARG A 120 -3.88 7.83 12.50
C ARG A 120 -3.78 9.06 11.57
N ARG A 121 -3.31 10.20 12.09
CA ARG A 121 -3.14 11.42 11.28
C ARG A 121 -2.13 11.25 10.16
N ARG A 122 -1.00 10.58 10.42
CA ARG A 122 0.03 10.30 9.42
C ARG A 122 -0.51 9.39 8.31
N ALA A 123 -1.26 8.35 8.67
CA ALA A 123 -1.91 7.46 7.70
C ALA A 123 -2.93 8.21 6.84
N LEU A 124 -3.73 9.09 7.43
CA LEU A 124 -4.68 9.94 6.70
C LEU A 124 -3.97 10.90 5.73
N ILE A 125 -2.89 11.56 6.16
CA ILE A 125 -2.10 12.43 5.29
C ILE A 125 -1.49 11.63 4.13
N TRP A 126 -0.94 10.45 4.42
CA TRP A 126 -0.36 9.56 3.41
C TRP A 126 -1.42 9.12 2.40
N LEU A 127 -2.58 8.63 2.86
CA LEU A 127 -3.68 8.20 1.99
C LEU A 127 -4.22 9.35 1.13
N ARG A 128 -4.28 10.56 1.67
CA ARG A 128 -4.65 11.75 0.88
C ARG A 128 -3.60 12.08 -0.21
N ALA A 129 -2.33 11.81 0.06
CA ALA A 129 -1.26 12.03 -0.89
C ALA A 129 -1.13 10.91 -1.92
N SER A 130 -1.74 9.75 -1.68
CA SER A 130 -1.72 8.59 -2.59
C SER A 130 -2.87 8.56 -3.59
N GLU A 131 -3.71 9.60 -3.66
CA GLU A 131 -4.73 9.74 -4.72
C GLU A 131 -4.01 9.89 -6.07
N GLU A 132 -4.35 9.02 -7.02
CA GLU A 132 -3.87 9.12 -8.39
C GLU A 132 -4.74 10.07 -9.23
N GLU A 133 -4.44 10.18 -10.52
CA GLU A 133 -5.22 11.01 -11.44
C GLU A 133 -6.72 10.66 -11.37
N GLU A 134 -7.54 11.71 -11.47
CA GLU A 134 -9.01 11.62 -11.47
C GLU A 134 -9.69 11.08 -10.20
N GLY A 135 -8.97 10.91 -9.09
CA GLY A 135 -9.53 10.42 -7.83
C GLY A 135 -9.43 8.92 -7.62
N ALA A 136 -8.64 8.22 -8.45
CA ALA A 136 -8.43 6.79 -8.34
C ALA A 136 -7.48 6.44 -7.18
N TYR A 137 -7.62 5.23 -6.65
CA TYR A 137 -6.76 4.66 -5.63
C TYR A 137 -6.35 3.25 -6.05
N PHE A 138 -5.05 3.01 -6.17
CA PHE A 138 -4.52 1.72 -6.55
C PHE A 138 -4.81 0.66 -5.47
N GLY A 139 -5.23 -0.53 -5.89
CA GLY A 139 -5.37 -1.71 -5.03
C GLY A 139 -4.22 -2.66 -5.32
N ARG A 140 -3.30 -2.81 -4.36
CA ARG A 140 -2.14 -3.71 -4.45
C ARG A 140 -2.54 -5.16 -4.20
N LEU A 141 -3.40 -5.39 -3.20
CA LEU A 141 -3.75 -6.74 -2.72
C LEU A 141 -5.09 -7.25 -3.28
N GLY A 142 -5.91 -6.37 -3.86
CA GLY A 142 -7.14 -6.75 -4.56
C GLY A 142 -7.18 -6.15 -5.96
N GLY A 143 -7.85 -6.81 -6.91
CA GLY A 143 -7.92 -6.31 -8.28
C GLY A 143 -8.95 -5.19 -8.43
N ASN A 144 -8.63 -3.97 -8.85
CA ASN A 144 -7.42 -3.17 -8.64
C ASN A 144 -7.93 -1.82 -8.10
N TYR A 145 -8.18 -0.85 -8.98
CA TYR A 145 -8.63 0.48 -8.58
C TYR A 145 -10.03 0.53 -7.95
N VAL A 146 -10.90 -0.41 -8.30
CA VAL A 146 -12.21 -0.55 -7.64
C VAL A 146 -12.02 -0.97 -6.18
N TYR A 147 -11.10 -1.91 -5.93
CA TYR A 147 -10.79 -2.39 -4.59
C TYR A 147 -10.09 -1.30 -3.76
N GLY A 148 -8.99 -0.73 -4.27
CA GLY A 148 -8.28 0.37 -3.60
C GLY A 148 -9.17 1.58 -3.36
N GLY A 149 -10.03 1.91 -4.33
CA GLY A 149 -11.07 2.94 -4.19
C GLY A 149 -12.06 2.64 -3.08
N ALA A 150 -12.61 1.43 -3.01
CA ALA A 150 -13.55 1.05 -1.96
C ALA A 150 -12.91 1.12 -0.57
N ALA A 151 -11.67 0.62 -0.41
CA ALA A 151 -10.93 0.71 0.84
C ALA A 151 -10.69 2.18 1.25
N ALA A 152 -10.16 3.00 0.33
CA ALA A 152 -9.91 4.42 0.58
C ALA A 152 -11.20 5.19 0.93
N ALA A 153 -12.29 4.95 0.21
CA ALA A 153 -13.58 5.58 0.50
C ALA A 153 -14.07 5.24 1.91
N THR A 154 -13.95 3.97 2.30
CA THR A 154 -14.39 3.49 3.62
C THR A 154 -13.58 4.14 4.74
N ALA A 155 -12.27 4.17 4.61
CA ALA A 155 -11.38 4.77 5.59
C ALA A 155 -11.56 6.29 5.71
N LEU A 156 -11.68 7.00 4.58
CA LEU A 156 -11.92 8.45 4.56
C LEU A 156 -13.30 8.81 5.13
N ALA A 157 -14.33 8.02 4.81
CA ALA A 157 -15.67 8.20 5.39
C ALA A 157 -15.67 7.95 6.90
N ALA A 158 -14.97 6.91 7.37
CA ALA A 158 -14.83 6.62 8.79
C ALA A 158 -14.09 7.75 9.52
N ALA A 159 -13.02 8.30 8.92
CA ALA A 159 -12.27 9.43 9.46
C ALA A 159 -13.10 10.72 9.61
N GLY A 160 -14.25 10.81 8.93
CA GLY A 160 -15.28 11.83 9.18
C GLY A 160 -14.88 13.27 8.85
N GLU A 161 -13.79 13.48 8.11
CA GLU A 161 -13.32 14.83 7.83
C GLU A 161 -14.09 15.44 6.65
N ARG A 162 -14.82 16.54 6.92
CA ARG A 162 -15.50 17.35 5.87
C ARG A 162 -14.59 17.71 4.69
N ALA A 163 -13.27 17.80 4.95
CA ALA A 163 -12.24 18.06 3.95
C ALA A 163 -12.18 17.01 2.83
N ASP A 164 -12.63 15.78 3.07
CA ASP A 164 -12.57 14.69 2.08
C ASP A 164 -13.82 14.60 1.19
N LYS A 165 -14.84 15.46 1.38
CA LYS A 165 -16.06 15.45 0.57
C LYS A 165 -15.76 15.50 -0.94
N GLU A 166 -14.92 16.44 -1.38
CA GLU A 166 -14.60 16.58 -2.82
C GLU A 166 -13.78 15.40 -3.35
N ARG A 167 -12.94 14.79 -2.51
CA ARG A 167 -12.14 13.61 -2.83
C ARG A 167 -13.03 12.38 -3.02
N LEU A 168 -13.96 12.15 -2.08
CA LEU A 168 -14.97 11.10 -2.19
C LEU A 168 -15.87 11.29 -3.42
N LEU A 169 -16.24 12.53 -3.76
CA LEU A 169 -16.99 12.82 -4.98
C LEU A 169 -16.19 12.56 -6.26
N ARG A 170 -14.88 12.89 -6.29
CA ARG A 170 -14.01 12.55 -7.43
C ARG A 170 -13.92 11.04 -7.61
N LEU A 171 -13.67 10.30 -6.53
CA LEU A 171 -13.65 8.84 -6.53
C LEU A 171 -14.99 8.25 -7.00
N GLY A 172 -16.12 8.76 -6.51
CA GLY A 172 -17.45 8.34 -6.97
C GLY A 172 -17.66 8.57 -8.48
N ARG A 173 -17.22 9.73 -9.00
CA ARG A 173 -17.24 10.00 -10.45
C ARG A 173 -16.30 9.08 -11.22
N TRP A 174 -15.13 8.75 -10.67
CA TRP A 174 -14.20 7.80 -11.27
C TRP A 174 -14.86 6.42 -11.40
N VAL A 175 -15.47 5.91 -10.32
CA VAL A 175 -16.20 4.63 -10.34
C VAL A 175 -17.34 4.65 -11.37
N GLN A 176 -18.13 5.72 -11.41
CA GLN A 176 -19.23 5.87 -12.39
C GLN A 176 -18.75 5.80 -13.85
N ARG A 177 -17.60 6.38 -14.16
CA ARG A 177 -17.03 6.32 -15.52
C ARG A 177 -16.53 4.93 -15.91
N HIS A 178 -16.15 4.11 -14.94
CA HIS A 178 -15.53 2.80 -15.16
C HIS A 178 -16.47 1.62 -14.84
N LEU A 179 -17.71 1.90 -14.44
CA LEU A 179 -18.76 0.90 -14.27
C LEU A 179 -19.19 0.36 -15.63
N HIS A 180 -19.37 -0.95 -15.73
CA HIS A 180 -19.98 -1.57 -16.90
C HIS A 180 -21.45 -1.11 -17.01
N PRO A 181 -22.03 -0.97 -18.22
CA PRO A 181 -23.42 -0.55 -18.41
C PRO A 181 -24.47 -1.41 -17.67
N THR A 182 -24.13 -2.64 -17.30
CA THR A 182 -24.99 -3.53 -16.49
C THR A 182 -24.97 -3.19 -14.98
N GLY A 183 -24.19 -2.19 -14.56
CA GLY A 183 -23.96 -1.85 -13.16
C GLY A 183 -22.89 -2.71 -12.47
N ALA A 184 -22.28 -3.66 -13.17
CA ALA A 184 -21.15 -4.44 -12.65
C ALA A 184 -19.84 -3.66 -12.73
N SER A 185 -19.02 -3.71 -11.70
CA SER A 185 -17.62 -3.27 -11.78
C SER A 185 -16.76 -4.46 -12.17
N ALA A 186 -15.98 -4.32 -13.25
CA ALA A 186 -15.05 -5.35 -13.70
C ALA A 186 -13.62 -4.83 -13.58
N SER A 187 -12.83 -5.45 -12.73
CA SER A 187 -11.39 -5.19 -12.63
C SER A 187 -10.69 -6.01 -13.72
N GLN A 188 -10.31 -5.38 -14.83
CA GLN A 188 -9.51 -6.08 -15.84
C GLN A 188 -8.07 -6.23 -15.34
N CYS A 189 -7.61 -7.46 -15.11
CA CYS A 189 -6.19 -7.78 -15.02
C CYS A 189 -5.58 -7.71 -16.43
N SER A 190 -5.22 -6.51 -16.87
CA SER A 190 -4.51 -6.31 -18.13
C SER A 190 -2.99 -6.26 -17.89
N PRO A 191 -2.15 -6.70 -18.85
CA PRO A 191 -0.68 -6.60 -18.75
C PRO A 191 -0.17 -5.17 -18.56
N THR A 192 -0.93 -4.16 -19.02
CA THR A 192 -0.61 -2.73 -18.87
C THR A 192 -0.73 -2.28 -17.42
N THR A 193 -1.68 -2.84 -16.67
CA THR A 193 -1.88 -2.62 -15.23
C THR A 193 -0.69 -3.13 -14.41
N ILE A 194 -0.09 -4.25 -14.82
CA ILE A 194 1.11 -4.84 -14.19
C ILE A 194 2.38 -4.00 -14.48
N ARG A 195 2.42 -3.26 -15.59
CA ARG A 195 3.58 -2.43 -15.92
C ARG A 195 3.57 -1.08 -15.18
N ALA A 196 2.40 -0.56 -14.85
CA ALA A 196 2.24 0.66 -14.06
C ALA A 196 2.79 0.52 -12.62
N THR A 197 2.72 -0.67 -12.01
CA THR A 197 3.27 -0.93 -10.65
C THR A 197 4.78 -0.70 -10.60
N SER A 198 5.52 -1.13 -11.62
CA SER A 198 6.98 -0.92 -11.73
C SER A 198 7.39 0.55 -12.02
N ALA A 199 6.44 1.40 -12.41
CA ALA A 199 6.69 2.80 -12.76
C ALA A 199 6.18 3.79 -11.70
N GLY A 200 5.07 3.47 -11.01
CA GLY A 200 4.39 4.33 -10.03
C GLY A 200 5.16 4.54 -8.72
N ALA A 201 6.15 3.70 -8.41
CA ALA A 201 7.04 3.89 -7.26
C ALA A 201 8.06 5.05 -7.44
N ARG A 202 8.11 5.70 -8.62
CA ARG A 202 8.97 6.87 -8.82
C ARG A 202 8.24 8.15 -8.43
N ARG A 203 8.42 8.62 -7.19
CA ARG A 203 8.21 10.04 -6.90
C ARG A 203 9.14 10.89 -7.77
N PRO A 204 8.65 11.95 -8.46
CA PRO A 204 9.54 12.87 -9.15
C PRO A 204 10.24 13.77 -8.13
N HIS A 205 11.57 13.76 -8.11
CA HIS A 205 12.33 14.86 -7.51
C HIS A 205 11.99 16.18 -8.22
N PRO A 206 11.87 17.31 -7.49
CA PRO A 206 11.62 18.59 -8.12
C PRO A 206 12.85 18.99 -8.93
N ARG A 207 12.74 19.00 -10.27
CA ARG A 207 13.73 19.66 -11.13
C ARG A 207 13.38 21.15 -11.24
N PRO A 208 14.35 22.06 -11.07
CA PRO A 208 14.09 23.48 -11.25
C PRO A 208 13.76 23.78 -12.71
N ALA A 209 12.82 24.70 -12.93
CA ALA A 209 12.32 25.10 -14.24
C ALA A 209 13.47 25.61 -15.13
N GLY A 210 13.68 24.94 -16.26
CA GLY A 210 14.71 25.30 -17.24
C GLY A 210 14.36 24.82 -18.64
N ARG A 211 13.75 25.72 -19.42
CA ARG A 211 13.71 25.86 -20.90
C ARG A 211 13.61 24.58 -21.75
N CYS A 212 12.48 24.46 -22.45
CA CYS A 212 12.26 23.53 -23.56
C CYS A 212 13.33 23.67 -24.66
N CYS A 213 13.87 22.54 -25.13
CA CYS A 213 14.56 22.41 -26.42
C CYS A 213 13.91 21.26 -27.22
N PRO A 214 13.84 21.37 -28.56
CA PRO A 214 12.93 20.56 -29.38
C PRO A 214 13.48 19.16 -29.71
N CYS A 215 12.53 18.27 -30.00
CA CYS A 215 12.68 16.84 -30.31
C CYS A 215 13.76 16.52 -31.35
N SER A 216 14.57 15.49 -31.08
CA SER A 216 15.42 14.80 -32.06
C SER A 216 14.85 13.40 -32.40
N PRO A 217 14.97 12.92 -33.65
CA PRO A 217 14.31 11.70 -34.14
C PRO A 217 15.02 10.38 -33.71
N PRO A 218 14.35 9.21 -33.85
CA PRO A 218 14.82 7.97 -33.23
C PRO A 218 16.02 7.33 -33.94
N TRP A 219 17.02 6.98 -33.13
CA TRP A 219 18.18 6.17 -33.52
C TRP A 219 17.77 4.75 -33.93
N ARG A 220 18.09 4.35 -35.17
CA ARG A 220 18.15 2.95 -35.60
C ARG A 220 19.60 2.46 -35.45
N GLY A 221 19.84 1.50 -34.57
CA GLY A 221 21.13 0.81 -34.45
C GLY A 221 20.95 -0.69 -34.55
N ARG A 222 21.41 -1.29 -35.66
CA ARG A 222 21.65 -2.74 -35.78
C ARG A 222 22.90 -3.08 -34.97
N ALA A 223 22.84 -4.12 -34.15
CA ALA A 223 24.02 -4.73 -33.57
C ALA A 223 24.20 -6.14 -34.15
N SER A 224 25.18 -6.29 -35.05
CA SER A 224 25.75 -7.58 -35.44
C SER A 224 26.87 -7.92 -34.46
N TRP A 225 26.75 -9.06 -33.76
CA TRP A 225 27.75 -9.56 -32.83
C TRP A 225 28.68 -10.55 -33.54
N THR A 226 30.00 -10.35 -33.43
CA THR A 226 31.00 -11.38 -33.72
C THR A 226 31.92 -11.52 -32.51
N PRO A 227 32.23 -12.74 -32.03
CA PRO A 227 33.12 -12.93 -30.89
C PRO A 227 34.53 -13.29 -31.37
N ARG A 228 35.55 -12.56 -30.89
CA ARG A 228 36.93 -13.08 -30.79
C ARG A 228 37.59 -12.49 -29.55
N GLY A 229 38.17 -13.34 -28.70
CA GLY A 229 39.04 -12.90 -27.61
C GLY A 229 39.18 -13.91 -26.48
N SER A 230 40.09 -14.86 -26.67
CA SER A 230 40.46 -15.94 -25.74
C SER A 230 41.11 -15.44 -24.44
N TRP A 231 40.63 -15.91 -23.29
CA TRP A 231 41.35 -15.78 -22.00
C TRP A 231 42.21 -17.02 -21.76
N ARG A 232 43.54 -16.82 -21.73
CA ARG A 232 44.51 -17.82 -21.27
C ARG A 232 44.53 -17.84 -19.74
N ARG A 233 44.50 -19.06 -19.19
CA ARG A 233 44.75 -19.39 -17.79
C ARG A 233 46.16 -18.97 -17.36
N ARG A 234 46.26 -18.41 -16.16
CA ARG A 234 47.15 -18.85 -15.08
C ARG A 234 46.50 -18.50 -13.75
#